data_AF-A0A976XB03-F1
#
_entry.id   AF-A0A976XB03-F1
#
_cell.length_a   1.000
_cell.length_b   1.000
_cell.length_c   1.000
_cell.angle_alpha   90.00
_cell.angle_beta   90.00
_cell.angle_gamma   90.00
#
_symmetry.space_group_name_H-M   'P 1'
#
loop_
_entity.id
_entity.type
_entity.pdbx_description
1 polymer ?
#
loop_
_entity_poly.entity_id
_entity_poly.type
_entity_poly.pdbx_seq_one_letter_code
_entity_poly.pdbx_strand_id
1 'polypeptide(L)' 'MKEPTYTPNQWVTYEHANGGGFGQIVGGDFDGHSWHYIVQGQSVERHAVRVKEDAVRLILDNHSWLPPLKQTSTEIYKDL' A
#
# COMPACT_ATOMS: atom_id res chain seq x y z
N MET A 1 -12.06 -6.93 -11.74
CA MET A 1 -10.72 -6.86 -11.12
C MET A 1 -10.90 -6.54 -9.65
N LYS A 2 -10.07 -7.10 -8.76
CA LYS A 2 -10.08 -6.75 -7.33
C LYS A 2 -9.38 -5.41 -7.16
N GLU A 3 -10.00 -4.46 -6.46
CA GLU A 3 -9.39 -3.16 -6.15
C GLU A 3 -8.20 -3.33 -5.18
N PRO A 4 -7.18 -2.45 -5.24
CA PRO A 4 -6.08 -2.47 -4.30
C PRO A 4 -6.56 -2.05 -2.91
N THR A 5 -6.11 -2.77 -1.87
CA THR A 5 -6.40 -2.44 -0.47
C THR A 5 -5.68 -1.18 0.01
N TYR A 6 -4.51 -0.89 -0.56
CA TYR A 6 -3.69 0.26 -0.19
C TYR A 6 -3.49 1.21 -1.37
N THR A 7 -3.40 2.51 -1.08
CA THR A 7 -3.26 3.54 -2.10
C THR A 7 -1.80 4.01 -2.27
N PRO A 8 -1.45 4.56 -3.45
CA PRO A 8 -0.21 5.30 -3.58
C PRO A 8 -0.10 6.42 -2.54
N ASN A 9 1.12 6.70 -2.11
CA ASN A 9 1.51 7.64 -1.05
C ASN A 9 1.17 7.22 0.39
N GLN A 10 0.60 6.04 0.60
CA GLN A 10 0.32 5.53 1.93
C GLN A 10 1.59 4.98 2.59
N TRP A 11 1.84 5.38 3.85
CA TRP A 11 2.95 4.86 4.65
C TRP A 11 2.58 3.52 5.29
N VAL A 12 3.45 2.52 5.15
CA VAL A 12 3.20 1.16 5.61
C VAL A 12 4.45 0.55 6.24
N THR A 13 4.24 -0.39 7.16
CA THR A 13 5.20 -1.44 7.42
C THR A 13 4.96 -2.62 6.50
N TYR A 14 6.01 -3.39 6.27
CA TYR A 14 5.90 -4.63 5.55
C TYR A 14 6.84 -5.67 6.15
N GLU A 15 6.49 -6.93 6.00
CA GLU A 15 7.35 -8.07 6.30
C GLU A 15 7.91 -8.65 5.00
N HIS A 16 9.17 -9.08 5.02
CA HIS A 16 9.82 -9.77 3.91
C HIS A 16 10.70 -10.90 4.46
N ALA A 17 11.08 -11.86 3.60
CA ALA A 17 11.81 -13.06 4.01
C ALA A 17 13.15 -12.76 4.73
N ASN A 18 13.75 -11.60 4.47
CA ASN A 18 15.02 -11.16 5.07
C ASN A 18 14.84 -10.10 6.17
N GLY A 19 13.61 -9.89 6.66
CA GLY A 19 13.26 -8.86 7.65
C GLY A 19 12.13 -7.94 7.19
N GLY A 20 11.60 -7.14 8.10
CA GLY A 20 10.59 -6.13 7.81
C GLY A 20 11.16 -4.73 7.59
N GLY A 21 10.34 -3.81 7.11
CA GLY A 21 10.73 -2.42 6.88
C GLY A 21 9.56 -1.45 6.97
N PHE A 22 9.86 -0.17 6.83
CA PHE A 22 8.90 0.93 6.78
C PHE A 22 9.14 1.77 5.52
N GLY A 23 8.08 2.11 4.81
CA GLY A 23 8.17 2.87 3.57
C GLY A 23 6.82 3.37 3.08
N GLN A 24 6.87 4.12 1.98
CA GLN A 24 5.68 4.66 1.31
C GLN A 24 5.35 3.81 0.09
N ILE A 25 4.07 3.48 -0.12
CA ILE A 25 3.61 2.84 -1.35
C ILE A 25 3.75 3.83 -2.50
N VAL A 26 4.49 3.47 -3.54
CA VAL A 26 4.67 4.29 -4.75
C VAL A 26 3.96 3.70 -5.97
N GLY A 27 3.40 2.49 -5.84
CA GLY A 27 2.64 1.82 -6.88
C GLY A 27 2.38 0.36 -6.53
N GLY A 28 1.85 -0.39 -7.49
CA GLY A 28 1.60 -1.82 -7.34
C GLY A 28 1.00 -2.43 -8.59
N ASP A 29 0.95 -3.76 -8.61
CA ASP A 29 0.41 -4.56 -9.71
C ASP A 29 -0.41 -5.73 -9.18
N PHE A 30 -1.40 -6.18 -9.97
CA PHE A 30 -2.23 -7.34 -9.65
C PHE A 30 -1.88 -8.49 -10.60
N ASP A 31 -1.44 -9.62 -10.05
CA ASP A 31 -0.97 -10.78 -10.84
C ASP A 31 -2.09 -11.76 -11.23
N GLY A 32 -3.36 -11.39 -10.98
CA GLY A 32 -4.53 -12.24 -11.16
C GLY A 32 -5.00 -12.94 -9.88
N HIS A 33 -4.16 -13.00 -8.84
CA HIS A 33 -4.47 -13.65 -7.56
C HIS A 33 -4.30 -12.70 -6.38
N SER A 34 -3.21 -11.94 -6.35
CA SER A 34 -2.89 -11.02 -5.25
C SER A 34 -2.34 -9.70 -5.75
N TRP A 35 -2.54 -8.65 -4.95
CA TRP A 35 -1.88 -7.38 -5.14
C TRP A 35 -0.44 -7.46 -4.62
N HIS A 36 0.48 -6.87 -5.39
CA HIS A 36 1.84 -6.61 -4.97
C HIS A 36 2.06 -5.11 -4.98
N TYR A 37 2.58 -4.58 -3.88
CA TYR A 37 2.85 -3.16 -3.72
C TYR A 37 4.35 -2.90 -3.83
N ILE A 38 4.70 -1.78 -4.44
CA ILE A 38 6.07 -1.27 -4.46
C ILE A 38 6.16 -0.28 -3.31
N VAL A 39 6.95 -0.62 -2.30
CA VAL A 39 7.18 0.20 -1.11
C VAL A 39 8.58 0.78 -1.17
N GLN A 40 8.68 2.11 -1.13
CA GLN A 40 9.93 2.85 -1.14
C GLN A 40 10.30 3.28 0.29
N GLY A 41 11.49 2.89 0.76
CA GLY A 41 11.97 3.27 2.09
C GLY A 41 12.28 4.77 2.24
N GLN A 42 12.35 5.27 3.48
CA GLN A 42 12.75 6.65 3.80
C GLN A 42 14.23 6.96 3.61
N SER A 43 15.07 5.95 3.40
CA SER A 43 16.52 6.11 3.30
C SER A 43 16.90 7.06 2.15
N VAL A 44 18.03 7.77 2.33
CA VAL A 44 18.67 8.63 1.32
C VAL A 44 18.91 7.84 0.02
N GLU A 45 19.19 6.55 0.16
CA GLU A 45 19.13 5.58 -0.93
C GLU A 45 17.70 5.04 -1.01
N ARG A 46 16.92 5.54 -1.97
CA ARG A 46 15.52 5.19 -2.19
C ARG A 46 15.38 3.74 -2.71
N HIS A 47 15.64 2.76 -1.84
CA HIS A 47 15.43 1.35 -2.14
C HIS A 47 13.92 1.06 -2.17
N ALA A 48 13.46 0.52 -3.29
CA ALA A 48 12.09 0.08 -3.47
C ALA A 48 12.00 -1.44 -3.39
N VAL A 49 11.04 -1.94 -2.62
CA VAL A 49 10.82 -3.38 -2.43
C VAL A 49 9.42 -3.72 -2.90
N ARG A 50 9.30 -4.82 -3.67
CA ARG A 50 8.00 -5.38 -4.05
C ARG A 50 7.53 -6.33 -2.95
N VAL A 51 6.35 -6.08 -2.40
CA VAL A 51 5.77 -6.82 -1.26
C VAL A 51 4.36 -7.27 -1.57
N LYS A 52 4.02 -8.51 -1.18
CA LYS A 52 2.65 -9.01 -1.32
C LYS A 52 1.71 -8.31 -0.35
N GLU A 53 0.45 -8.15 -0.74
CA GLU A 53 -0.60 -7.53 0.06
C GLU A 53 -0.72 -8.09 1.49
N ASP A 54 -0.62 -9.42 1.64
CA ASP A 54 -0.71 -10.11 2.93
C ASP A 54 0.49 -9.84 3.86
N ALA A 55 1.58 -9.32 3.33
CA ALA A 55 2.78 -8.92 4.06
C ALA A 55 2.80 -7.43 4.42
N VAL A 56 1.83 -6.64 3.93
CA VAL A 56 1.73 -5.20 4.24
C VAL A 56 0.90 -4.99 5.51
N ARG A 57 1.35 -4.03 6.34
CA ARG A 57 0.66 -3.57 7.55
C ARG A 57 0.64 -2.05 7.53
N LEU A 58 -0.50 -1.43 7.82
CA LEU A 58 -0.61 0.03 7.80
C LEU A 58 0.06 0.64 9.04
N ILE A 59 0.89 1.68 8.83
CA ILE A 59 1.36 2.55 9.91
C ILE A 59 0.65 3.90 9.82
N LEU A 60 -0.26 4.10 10.77
CA LEU A 60 -0.71 5.35 11.39
C LEU A 60 -1.08 6.52 10.46
N ASP A 61 -2.38 6.81 10.44
CA ASP A 61 -2.85 8.20 10.45
C ASP A 61 -3.54 8.43 11.81
N ASN A 62 -3.10 9.44 12.58
CA ASN A 62 -3.74 9.89 13.83
C ASN A 62 -3.86 8.89 15.03
N HIS A 63 -2.80 8.14 15.37
CA HIS A 63 -2.72 7.31 16.60
C HIS A 63 -3.81 6.24 16.78
N SER A 64 -4.54 5.85 15.72
CA SER A 64 -5.50 4.75 15.75
C SER A 64 -5.26 3.79 14.59
N TRP A 65 -5.42 2.49 14.84
CA TRP A 65 -5.43 1.46 13.79
C TRP A 65 -6.65 1.67 12.90
N LEU A 66 -6.52 2.50 11.87
CA LEU A 66 -7.59 2.64 10.90
C LEU A 66 -7.62 1.38 10.03
N PRO A 67 -8.80 0.75 9.85
CA PRO A 67 -8.93 -0.27 8.84
C PRO A 67 -8.57 0.32 7.46
N PRO A 68 -8.06 -0.50 6.52
CA PRO A 68 -7.80 -0.03 5.18
C PRO A 68 -9.03 0.68 4.63
N LEU A 69 -8.83 1.88 4.10
CA LEU A 69 -9.88 2.66 3.46
C LEU A 69 -10.38 1.83 2.27
N LYS A 70 -11.51 1.15 2.45
CA LYS A 70 -12.29 0.66 1.32
C LYS A 70 -12.61 1.89 0.48
N GLN A 71 -12.25 1.89 -0.80
CA GLN A 71 -12.81 2.85 -1.74
C GLN A 71 -14.33 2.72 -1.64
N THR A 72 -14.99 3.66 -0.99
CA THR A 72 -16.40 3.92 -1.25
C THR A 72 -16.42 4.59 -2.60
N SER A 73 -16.60 3.76 -3.63
CA SER A 73 -16.90 4.17 -4.98
C SER A 73 -18.23 4.93 -4.99
N THR A 74 -18.21 6.20 -4.62
CA THR A 74 -19.37 7.08 -4.76
C THR A 74 -18.87 8.49 -5.13
N GLU A 75 -19.22 8.90 -6.35
CA GLU A 75 -19.29 10.29 -6.86
C GLU A 75 -18.01 10.99 -7.33
N ILE A 76 -17.43 10.55 -8.46
CA ILE A 76 -16.83 11.50 -9.43
C ILE A 76 -17.09 11.01 -10.86
N TYR A 77 -18.36 10.84 -11.24
CA TYR A 77 -18.78 10.83 -12.66
C TYR A 77 -20.22 11.35 -12.75
N LYS A 78 -20.44 12.60 -12.34
CA LYS A 78 -21.49 13.43 -12.92
C LYS A 78 -20.81 14.74 -13.27
N ASP A 79 -21.01 15.17 -14.50
CA ASP A 79 -20.53 16.41 -15.12
C ASP A 79 -19.18 16.28 -15.87
N LEU A 80 -19.16 15.42 -16.89
CA LEU A 80 -18.53 15.71 -18.18
C LEU A 80 -19.45 15.26 -19.32
#